data_AF-A0A3D6EN55-F1
#
_entry.id   AF-A0A3D6EN55-F1
#
_cell.length_a   1.000
_cell.length_b   1.000
_cell.length_c   1.000
_cell.angle_alpha   90.00
_cell.angle_beta   90.00
_cell.angle_gamma   90.00
#
_symmetry.space_group_name_H-M   'P 1'
#
loop_
_entity.id
_entity.type
_entity.pdbx_description
1 polymer ?
#
loop_
_entity_poly.entity_id
_entity_poly.type
_entity_poly.pdbx_seq_one_letter_code
_entity_poly.pdbx_strand_id
1 'polypeptide(L)'
;MDRFGSSKLRIGWTLLCLFLAGLVLMGIRGEQGADGSQIVVFGTQVPLGADSLRAYALGSIQGVMYWVVSLVVVLGAFVPVSQWTAAAARGERLKGFFAGTGLGFVHGLFLSQVALIPVWVLSWRLLGEAWPPELLRADLHGLLLGLQMLLWAVLLSRLLKSSGGLALLITLLLRELGPRLSFFLDFGQDLGWSAGQVKVLEVVVRLLPMAQLPSDPFSPLALPLSIGGPLLLGALAMLLPPGGGRK
;
A
#
# COMPACT_ATOMS: atom_id res chain seq x y z
N MET A 1 -5.99 13.52 19.03
CA MET A 1 -5.08 12.42 18.60
C MET A 1 -5.63 11.03 18.91
N ASP A 2 -6.62 10.88 19.79
CA ASP A 2 -7.15 9.55 20.22
C ASP A 2 -7.93 8.77 19.16
N ARG A 3 -8.40 9.44 18.09
CA ARG A 3 -9.21 8.79 17.03
C ARG A 3 -8.40 7.84 16.15
N PHE A 4 -7.10 8.06 16.03
CA PHE A 4 -6.19 7.27 15.20
C PHE A 4 -5.27 6.44 16.10
N GLY A 5 -5.87 5.68 17.02
CA GLY A 5 -5.15 4.81 17.95
C GLY A 5 -4.60 5.50 19.20
N SER A 6 -4.67 4.78 20.32
CA SER A 6 -4.16 5.23 21.62
C SER A 6 -2.63 5.21 21.68
N SER A 7 -2.04 5.99 22.59
CA SER A 7 -0.60 5.94 22.85
C SER A 7 -0.13 4.53 23.23
N LYS A 8 -0.96 3.75 23.93
CA LYS A 8 -0.66 2.35 24.29
C LYS A 8 -0.52 1.46 23.07
N LEU A 9 -1.39 1.60 22.07
CA LEU A 9 -1.30 0.85 20.81
C LEU A 9 0.01 1.18 20.08
N ARG A 10 0.37 2.47 20.00
CA ARG A 10 1.60 2.91 19.32
C ARG A 10 2.85 2.37 20.01
N ILE A 11 2.89 2.43 21.34
CA ILE A 11 3.97 1.84 22.14
C ILE A 11 4.05 0.33 21.89
N GLY A 12 2.92 -0.40 21.96
CA GLY A 12 2.88 -1.83 21.68
C GLY A 12 3.36 -2.18 20.26
N TRP A 13 2.93 -1.40 19.25
CA TRP A 13 3.35 -1.55 17.87
C TRP A 13 4.86 -1.34 17.70
N THR A 14 5.40 -0.27 18.29
CA THR A 14 6.84 0.00 18.28
C THR A 14 7.63 -1.10 18.97
N LEU A 15 7.20 -1.55 20.16
CA LEU A 15 7.87 -2.64 20.87
C LEU A 15 7.85 -3.95 20.07
N LEU A 16 6.73 -4.28 19.43
CA LEU A 16 6.64 -5.45 18.54
C LEU A 16 7.63 -5.33 17.37
N CYS A 17 7.68 -4.17 16.71
CA CYS A 17 8.59 -3.96 15.58
C CYS A 17 10.06 -4.00 16.00
N LEU A 18 10.41 -3.45 17.17
CA LEU A 18 11.75 -3.54 17.75
C LEU A 18 12.11 -4.99 18.13
N PHE A 19 11.17 -5.75 18.68
CA PHE A 19 11.37 -7.16 18.97
C PHE A 19 11.65 -7.97 17.69
N LEU A 20 10.84 -7.78 16.64
CA LEU A 20 11.05 -8.40 15.34
C LEU A 20 12.41 -8.01 14.73
N ALA A 21 12.80 -6.74 14.86
CA ALA A 21 14.11 -6.27 14.43
C ALA A 21 15.25 -6.97 15.19
N GLY A 22 15.11 -7.16 16.50
CA GLY A 22 16.04 -7.96 17.31
C GLY A 22 16.17 -9.40 16.83
N LEU A 23 15.05 -10.05 16.50
CA LEU A 23 15.07 -11.41 15.94
C LEU A 23 15.81 -11.47 14.60
N VAL A 24 15.60 -10.51 13.71
CA VAL A 24 16.32 -10.42 12.43
C VAL A 24 17.82 -10.21 12.64
N LEU A 25 18.21 -9.33 13.57
CA LEU A 25 19.62 -9.09 13.90
C LEU A 25 20.32 -10.35 14.38
N MET A 26 19.67 -11.11 15.26
CA MET A 26 20.24 -12.34 15.83
C MET A 26 20.22 -13.51 14.85
N GLY A 27 19.17 -13.61 14.03
CA GLY A 27 18.86 -14.81 13.28
C GLY A 27 19.27 -14.79 11.81
N ILE A 28 19.36 -13.64 11.16
CA ILE A 28 19.50 -13.58 9.70
C ILE A 28 20.85 -13.00 9.30
N ARG A 29 21.51 -13.61 8.31
CA ARG A 29 22.75 -13.10 7.71
C ARG A 29 22.82 -13.47 6.23
N GLY A 30 23.25 -12.54 5.38
CA GLY A 30 23.65 -12.84 4.00
C GLY A 30 25.13 -13.21 3.93
N GLU A 31 25.47 -14.26 3.21
CA GLU A 31 26.85 -14.67 2.95
C GLU A 31 27.06 -14.87 1.45
N GLN A 32 28.15 -14.32 0.94
CA GLN A 32 28.55 -14.42 -0.46
C GLN A 32 30.01 -14.86 -0.50
N GLY A 33 30.28 -16.03 -1.08
CA GLY A 33 31.61 -16.65 -1.08
C GLY A 33 31.90 -17.44 -2.35
N ALA A 34 33.06 -18.10 -2.40
CA ALA A 34 33.51 -18.89 -3.54
C ALA A 34 32.55 -20.05 -3.88
N ASP A 35 31.84 -20.57 -2.88
CA ASP A 35 30.88 -21.68 -3.00
C ASP A 35 29.45 -21.23 -3.38
N GLY A 36 29.25 -19.92 -3.62
CA GLY A 36 27.96 -19.34 -4.03
C GLY A 36 27.36 -18.36 -3.03
N SER A 37 26.09 -17.97 -3.29
CA SER A 37 25.31 -17.07 -2.44
C SER A 37 24.39 -17.86 -1.51
N GLN A 38 24.35 -17.50 -0.23
CA GLN A 38 23.47 -18.15 0.75
C GLN A 38 22.90 -17.16 1.77
N ILE A 39 21.76 -17.52 2.35
CA ILE A 39 21.19 -16.85 3.52
C ILE A 39 21.27 -17.80 4.71
N VAL A 40 21.82 -17.34 5.82
CA VAL A 40 21.77 -18.05 7.08
C VAL A 40 20.58 -17.56 7.88
N VAL A 41 19.68 -18.48 8.24
CA VAL A 41 18.50 -18.22 9.06
C VAL A 41 18.55 -19.10 10.31
N PHE A 42 18.77 -18.48 11.47
CA PHE A 42 18.96 -19.13 12.77
C PHE A 42 19.94 -20.31 12.71
N GLY A 43 21.09 -20.11 12.05
CA GLY A 43 22.14 -21.11 11.87
C GLY A 43 21.90 -22.12 10.74
N THR A 44 20.74 -22.09 10.09
CA THR A 44 20.44 -22.94 8.92
C THR A 44 20.83 -22.23 7.63
N GLN A 45 21.65 -22.86 6.80
CA GLN A 45 22.05 -22.33 5.50
C GLN A 45 20.98 -22.60 4.44
N VAL A 46 20.57 -21.55 3.73
CA VAL A 46 19.64 -21.59 2.60
C VAL A 46 20.39 -21.15 1.34
N PRO A 47 20.78 -22.09 0.46
CA PRO A 47 21.48 -21.75 -0.77
C PRO A 47 20.54 -21.03 -1.74
N LEU A 48 21.03 -19.97 -2.41
CA LEU A 48 20.26 -19.17 -3.37
C LEU A 48 20.46 -19.62 -4.83
N GLY A 49 21.20 -20.70 -5.07
CA GLY A 49 21.46 -21.21 -6.41
C GLY A 49 22.24 -20.20 -7.27
N ALA A 50 21.75 -19.94 -8.49
CA ALA A 50 22.39 -19.04 -9.45
C ALA A 50 22.10 -17.55 -9.18
N ASP A 51 21.16 -17.22 -8.28
CA ASP A 51 20.82 -15.84 -7.98
C ASP A 51 21.92 -15.19 -7.11
N SER A 52 22.29 -13.97 -7.46
CA SER A 52 23.10 -13.15 -6.56
C SER A 52 22.29 -12.82 -5.30
N LEU A 53 22.93 -12.88 -4.13
CA LEU A 53 22.33 -12.48 -2.85
C LEU A 53 21.64 -11.11 -2.94
N ARG A 54 22.27 -10.16 -3.64
CA ARG A 54 21.72 -8.81 -3.84
C ARG A 54 20.41 -8.84 -4.63
N ALA A 55 20.36 -9.53 -5.77
CA ALA A 55 19.16 -9.59 -6.60
C ALA A 55 18.00 -10.24 -5.85
N TYR A 56 18.28 -11.37 -5.18
CA TYR A 56 17.28 -12.07 -4.36
C TYR A 56 16.74 -11.20 -3.23
N ALA A 57 17.64 -10.57 -2.46
CA ALA A 57 17.28 -9.73 -1.32
C ALA A 57 16.50 -8.49 -1.78
N LEU A 58 16.93 -7.80 -2.84
CA LEU A 58 16.20 -6.64 -3.36
C LEU A 58 14.80 -7.03 -3.85
N GLY A 59 14.67 -8.08 -4.67
CA GLY A 59 13.36 -8.51 -5.18
C GLY A 59 12.39 -8.88 -4.06
N SER A 60 12.88 -9.63 -3.06
CA SER A 60 12.07 -10.08 -1.92
C SER A 60 11.68 -8.92 -1.00
N ILE A 61 12.65 -8.08 -0.62
CA ILE A 61 12.42 -6.98 0.31
C ILE A 61 11.52 -5.91 -0.32
N GLN A 62 11.71 -5.56 -1.60
CA GLN A 62 10.84 -4.59 -2.29
C GLN A 62 9.38 -5.03 -2.26
N GLY A 63 9.10 -6.30 -2.58
CA GLY A 63 7.75 -6.85 -2.55
C GLY A 63 7.12 -6.77 -1.16
N VAL A 64 7.90 -7.10 -0.12
CA VAL A 64 7.45 -7.02 1.28
C VAL A 64 7.18 -5.57 1.70
N MET A 65 8.10 -4.64 1.43
CA MET A 65 7.94 -3.22 1.77
C MET A 65 6.68 -2.65 1.14
N TYR A 66 6.48 -2.94 -0.14
CA TYR A 66 5.34 -2.48 -0.90
C TYR A 66 4.01 -2.94 -0.29
N TRP A 67 3.95 -4.18 0.20
CA TRP A 67 2.80 -4.73 0.92
C TRP A 67 2.62 -4.14 2.32
N VAL A 68 3.67 -4.17 3.15
CA VAL A 68 3.60 -3.74 4.55
C VAL A 68 3.22 -2.27 4.63
N VAL A 69 3.86 -1.41 3.84
CA VAL A 69 3.62 0.04 3.88
C VAL A 69 2.19 0.36 3.48
N SER A 70 1.75 -0.12 2.31
CA SER A 70 0.41 0.17 1.80
C SER A 70 -0.68 -0.36 2.73
N LEU A 71 -0.52 -1.57 3.26
CA LEU A 71 -1.48 -2.20 4.15
C LEU A 71 -1.56 -1.49 5.51
N VAL A 72 -0.43 -1.15 6.13
CA VAL A 72 -0.40 -0.45 7.42
C VAL A 72 -1.02 0.94 7.31
N VAL A 73 -0.77 1.66 6.20
CA VAL A 73 -1.42 2.95 5.93
C VAL A 73 -2.93 2.80 5.88
N VAL A 74 -3.45 1.83 5.12
CA VAL A 74 -4.89 1.61 4.95
C VAL A 74 -5.54 1.18 6.26
N LEU A 75 -5.00 0.15 6.92
CA LEU A 75 -5.60 -0.41 8.13
C LEU A 75 -5.53 0.56 9.32
N GLY A 76 -4.44 1.33 9.43
CA GLY A 76 -4.30 2.34 10.49
C GLY A 76 -5.24 3.53 10.33
N ALA A 77 -5.69 3.82 9.10
CA ALA A 77 -6.48 5.02 8.80
C ALA A 77 -7.96 4.75 8.47
N PHE A 78 -8.29 3.58 7.92
CA PHE A 78 -9.60 3.34 7.30
C PHE A 78 -10.77 3.53 8.27
N VAL A 79 -10.74 2.89 9.44
CA VAL A 79 -11.87 2.93 10.39
C VAL A 79 -12.13 4.36 10.89
N PRO A 80 -11.12 5.10 11.38
CA PRO A 80 -11.34 6.49 11.81
C PRO A 80 -11.86 7.40 10.69
N VAL A 81 -11.34 7.27 9.46
CA VAL A 81 -11.73 8.13 8.33
C VAL A 81 -13.15 7.80 7.85
N SER A 82 -13.49 6.53 7.72
CA SER A 82 -14.83 6.09 7.32
C SER A 82 -15.89 6.52 8.35
N GLN A 83 -15.62 6.39 9.65
CA GLN A 83 -16.52 6.85 10.71
C GLN A 83 -16.70 8.38 10.70
N TRP A 84 -15.60 9.13 10.55
CA TRP A 84 -15.66 10.59 10.55
C TRP A 84 -16.47 11.12 9.36
N THR A 85 -16.25 10.56 8.16
CA THR A 85 -17.03 10.95 7.00
C THR A 85 -18.51 10.54 7.16
N ALA A 86 -18.80 9.38 7.76
CA ALA A 86 -20.17 8.94 8.01
C ALA A 86 -20.95 9.86 8.99
N ALA A 87 -20.30 10.29 10.07
CA ALA A 87 -20.93 11.06 11.16
C ALA A 87 -21.17 12.55 10.83
N ALA A 88 -20.50 13.12 9.84
CA ALA A 88 -20.59 14.54 9.52
C ALA A 88 -21.91 14.94 8.84
N ALA A 89 -22.42 16.14 9.16
CA ALA A 89 -23.53 16.77 8.44
C ALA A 89 -23.15 16.98 6.96
N ARG A 90 -24.14 17.05 6.05
CA ARG A 90 -23.90 17.00 4.58
C ARG A 90 -22.83 17.99 4.09
N GLY A 91 -22.80 19.21 4.62
CA GLY A 91 -21.80 20.23 4.28
C GLY A 91 -20.42 20.05 4.91
N GLU A 92 -20.33 19.29 6.00
CA GLU A 92 -19.07 19.01 6.72
C GLU A 92 -18.38 17.74 6.25
N ARG A 93 -19.08 16.85 5.51
CA ARG A 93 -18.54 15.59 4.99
C ARG A 93 -17.36 15.77 4.07
N LEU A 94 -17.39 16.79 3.21
CA LEU A 94 -16.31 17.07 2.28
C LEU A 94 -15.06 17.51 3.05
N LYS A 95 -15.22 18.42 4.01
CA LYS A 95 -14.14 18.83 4.91
C LYS A 95 -13.61 17.64 5.73
N GLY A 96 -14.50 16.81 6.26
CA GLY A 96 -14.16 15.59 7.00
C GLY A 96 -13.46 14.54 6.13
N PHE A 97 -13.78 14.46 4.84
CA PHE A 97 -13.08 13.57 3.91
C PHE A 97 -11.64 14.02 3.68
N PHE A 98 -11.41 15.30 3.38
CA PHE A 98 -10.05 15.82 3.19
C PHE A 98 -9.23 15.79 4.47
N ALA A 99 -9.77 16.34 5.57
CA ALA A 99 -9.08 16.38 6.86
C ALA A 99 -8.87 14.97 7.42
N GLY A 100 -9.89 14.11 7.31
CA GLY A 100 -9.81 12.71 7.75
C GLY A 100 -8.77 11.93 6.96
N THR A 101 -8.82 11.97 5.64
CA THR A 101 -7.84 11.27 4.79
C THR A 101 -6.43 11.80 5.02
N GLY A 102 -6.24 13.12 5.12
CA GLY A 102 -4.93 13.72 5.40
C GLY A 102 -4.36 13.28 6.75
N LEU A 103 -5.14 13.39 7.83
CA LEU A 103 -4.71 12.96 9.17
C LEU A 103 -4.52 11.45 9.25
N GLY A 104 -5.38 10.68 8.58
CA GLY A 104 -5.27 9.22 8.47
C GLY A 104 -4.00 8.81 7.74
N PHE A 105 -3.67 9.47 6.64
CA PHE A 105 -2.44 9.22 5.90
C PHE A 105 -1.20 9.54 6.73
N VAL A 106 -1.15 10.67 7.43
CA VAL A 106 -0.03 11.02 8.33
C VAL A 106 0.12 9.97 9.45
N HIS A 107 -0.99 9.51 10.01
CA HIS A 107 -0.94 8.45 11.02
C HIS A 107 -0.45 7.11 10.44
N GLY A 108 -0.97 6.73 9.27
CA GLY A 108 -0.55 5.55 8.53
C GLY A 108 0.92 5.57 8.19
N LEU A 109 1.44 6.73 7.74
CA LEU A 109 2.85 6.96 7.47
C LEU A 109 3.68 6.72 8.74
N PHE A 110 3.30 7.27 9.89
CA PHE A 110 4.01 7.00 11.13
C PHE A 110 4.06 5.49 11.44
N LEU A 111 2.90 4.81 11.38
CA LEU A 111 2.84 3.38 11.68
C LEU A 111 3.64 2.53 10.69
N SER A 112 3.62 2.86 9.41
CA SER A 112 4.32 2.12 8.36
C SER A 112 5.82 2.27 8.50
N GLN A 113 6.33 3.46 8.85
CA GLN A 113 7.76 3.68 9.07
C GLN A 113 8.27 2.90 10.29
N VAL A 114 7.47 2.80 11.35
CA VAL A 114 7.79 1.92 12.49
C VAL A 114 7.77 0.44 12.06
N ALA A 115 6.83 0.03 11.22
CA ALA A 115 6.73 -1.33 10.69
C ALA A 115 7.91 -1.73 9.80
N LEU A 116 8.56 -0.76 9.17
CA LEU A 116 9.72 -0.99 8.31
C LEU A 116 11.04 -1.19 9.07
N ILE A 117 11.12 -0.87 10.37
CA ILE A 117 12.34 -1.08 11.17
C ILE A 117 12.91 -2.51 10.99
N PRO A 118 12.15 -3.60 11.18
CA PRO A 118 12.67 -4.96 10.94
C PRO A 118 13.10 -5.21 9.49
N VAL A 119 12.46 -4.54 8.52
CA VAL A 119 12.78 -4.68 7.11
C VAL A 119 14.09 -3.97 6.75
N TRP A 120 14.34 -2.79 7.32
CA TRP A 120 15.62 -2.07 7.18
C TRP A 120 16.77 -2.82 7.83
N VAL A 121 16.53 -3.42 8.99
CA VAL A 121 17.49 -4.32 9.63
C VAL A 121 17.79 -5.53 8.75
N LEU A 122 16.76 -6.14 8.15
CA LEU A 122 16.94 -7.26 7.22
C LEU A 122 17.77 -6.85 6.00
N SER A 123 17.47 -5.69 5.40
CA SER A 123 18.25 -5.10 4.31
C SER A 123 19.72 -4.97 4.69
N TRP A 124 20.03 -4.37 5.85
CA TRP A 124 21.40 -4.22 6.30
C TRP A 124 22.10 -5.57 6.52
N ARG A 125 21.39 -6.56 7.09
CA ARG A 125 21.93 -7.90 7.35
C ARG A 125 22.19 -8.73 6.08
N LEU A 126 21.46 -8.46 5.01
CA LEU A 126 21.60 -9.18 3.73
C LEU A 126 22.51 -8.45 2.74
N LEU A 127 22.46 -7.12 2.69
CA LEU A 127 23.11 -6.30 1.67
C LEU A 127 24.32 -5.53 2.20
N GLY A 128 24.47 -5.39 3.52
CA GLY A 128 25.46 -4.50 4.13
C GLY A 128 25.16 -3.01 3.95
N GLU A 129 24.00 -2.67 3.37
CA GLU A 129 23.59 -1.31 3.04
C GLU A 129 22.38 -0.90 3.91
N ALA A 130 22.48 0.26 4.56
CA ALA A 130 21.41 0.77 5.41
C ALA A 130 20.20 1.29 4.61
N TRP A 131 20.43 1.93 3.46
CA TRP A 131 19.39 2.61 2.67
C TRP A 131 19.58 2.44 1.16
N PRO A 132 19.41 1.23 0.60
CA PRO A 132 19.49 1.04 -0.84
C PRO A 132 18.46 1.92 -1.57
N PRO A 133 18.85 2.67 -2.62
CA PRO A 133 17.95 3.56 -3.35
C PRO A 133 16.71 2.87 -3.92
N GLU A 134 16.79 1.59 -4.24
CA GLU A 134 15.68 0.79 -4.74
C GLU A 134 14.64 0.51 -3.64
N LEU A 135 15.09 0.31 -2.40
CA LEU A 135 14.20 0.10 -1.26
C LEU A 135 13.52 1.41 -0.81
N LEU A 136 14.23 2.53 -0.88
CA LEU A 136 13.65 3.85 -0.64
C LEU A 136 12.55 4.17 -1.66
N ARG A 137 12.77 3.82 -2.93
CA ARG A 137 11.76 3.91 -3.99
C ARG A 137 10.56 3.00 -3.68
N ALA A 138 10.80 1.76 -3.24
CA ALA A 138 9.73 0.84 -2.87
C ALA A 138 8.89 1.35 -1.67
N ASP A 139 9.50 1.95 -0.65
CA ASP A 139 8.79 2.58 0.47
C ASP A 139 7.88 3.71 -0.02
N LEU A 140 8.45 4.65 -0.77
CA LEU A 140 7.71 5.77 -1.34
C LEU A 140 6.53 5.28 -2.20
N HIS A 141 6.75 4.27 -3.03
CA HIS A 141 5.69 3.66 -3.82
C HIS A 141 4.61 3.01 -2.94
N GLY A 142 5.01 2.33 -1.88
CA GLY A 142 4.11 1.74 -0.89
C GLY A 142 3.25 2.79 -0.20
N LEU A 143 3.80 3.97 0.12
CA LEU A 143 3.07 5.10 0.71
C LEU A 143 2.01 5.63 -0.26
N LEU A 144 2.37 5.85 -1.52
CA LEU A 144 1.44 6.32 -2.56
C LEU A 144 0.31 5.31 -2.79
N LEU A 145 0.64 4.02 -2.88
CA LEU A 145 -0.37 2.97 -2.97
C LEU A 145 -1.26 2.94 -1.72
N GLY A 146 -0.68 3.07 -0.52
CA GLY A 146 -1.44 3.12 0.73
C GLY A 146 -2.47 4.26 0.74
N LEU A 147 -2.08 5.44 0.27
CA LEU A 147 -3.01 6.57 0.10
C LEU A 147 -4.10 6.25 -0.92
N GLN A 148 -3.74 5.71 -2.08
CA GLN A 148 -4.69 5.35 -3.13
C GLN A 148 -5.70 4.30 -2.65
N MET A 149 -5.23 3.27 -1.96
CA MET A 149 -6.07 2.25 -1.34
C MET A 149 -6.97 2.86 -0.26
N LEU A 150 -6.47 3.78 0.57
CA LEU A 150 -7.30 4.46 1.58
C LEU A 150 -8.45 5.23 0.92
N LEU A 151 -8.16 5.97 -0.16
CA LEU A 151 -9.16 6.69 -0.94
C LEU A 151 -10.23 5.74 -1.50
N TRP A 152 -9.81 4.63 -2.11
CA TRP A 152 -10.73 3.61 -2.62
C TRP A 152 -11.54 2.93 -1.53
N ALA A 153 -10.93 2.57 -0.40
CA ALA A 153 -11.63 1.94 0.71
C ALA A 153 -12.70 2.87 1.27
N VAL A 154 -12.38 4.15 1.46
CA VAL A 154 -13.34 5.16 1.93
C VAL A 154 -14.46 5.36 0.91
N LEU A 155 -14.14 5.50 -0.38
CA LEU A 155 -15.13 5.60 -1.46
C LEU A 155 -16.06 4.39 -1.48
N LEU A 156 -15.52 3.17 -1.49
CA LEU A 156 -16.30 1.94 -1.52
C LEU A 156 -17.14 1.76 -0.26
N SER A 157 -16.62 2.13 0.91
CA SER A 157 -17.39 2.08 2.16
C SER A 157 -18.65 2.95 2.10
N ARG A 158 -18.56 4.09 1.40
CA ARG A 158 -19.71 4.97 1.16
C ARG A 158 -20.69 4.41 0.16
N LEU A 159 -20.21 3.80 -0.92
CA LEU A 159 -21.06 3.25 -1.97
C LEU A 159 -21.80 2.00 -1.48
N LEU A 160 -21.12 1.13 -0.75
CA LEU A 160 -21.66 -0.14 -0.29
C LEU A 160 -22.64 0.01 0.87
N LYS A 161 -22.49 1.05 1.71
CA LYS A 161 -23.37 1.44 2.85
C LYS A 161 -23.53 0.40 3.97
N SER A 162 -23.41 -0.90 3.67
CA SER A 162 -23.75 -2.03 4.54
C SER A 162 -22.53 -2.70 5.18
N SER A 163 -21.32 -2.53 4.64
CA SER A 163 -20.13 -3.19 5.19
C SER A 163 -18.81 -2.48 4.84
N GLY A 164 -18.18 -1.89 5.87
CA GLY A 164 -16.82 -1.34 5.76
C GLY A 164 -15.76 -2.43 5.55
N GLY A 165 -15.96 -3.63 6.12
CA GLY A 165 -15.08 -4.77 5.90
C GLY A 165 -15.09 -5.24 4.44
N LEU A 166 -16.27 -5.27 3.80
CA LEU A 166 -16.39 -5.62 2.39
C LEU A 166 -15.74 -4.56 1.49
N ALA A 167 -15.83 -3.27 1.86
CA ALA A 167 -15.12 -2.21 1.16
C ALA A 167 -13.60 -2.42 1.19
N LEU A 168 -13.03 -2.74 2.35
CA LEU A 168 -11.61 -3.08 2.47
C LEU A 168 -11.22 -4.30 1.64
N LEU A 169 -12.03 -5.37 1.71
CA LEU A 169 -11.78 -6.59 0.93
C LEU A 169 -11.80 -6.31 -0.58
N ILE A 170 -12.76 -5.51 -1.06
CA ILE A 170 -12.80 -5.12 -2.47
C ILE A 170 -11.58 -4.25 -2.80
N THR A 171 -11.17 -3.31 -1.96
CA THR A 171 -9.95 -2.52 -2.20
C THR A 171 -8.71 -3.41 -2.33
N LEU A 172 -8.57 -4.41 -1.47
CA LEU A 172 -7.49 -5.40 -1.55
C LEU A 172 -7.60 -6.26 -2.82
N LEU A 173 -8.81 -6.65 -3.21
CA LEU A 173 -9.03 -7.38 -4.45
C LEU A 173 -8.65 -6.52 -5.68
N LEU A 174 -9.02 -5.24 -5.70
CA LEU A 174 -8.65 -4.30 -6.77
C LEU A 174 -7.13 -4.12 -6.86
N ARG A 175 -6.44 -4.11 -5.72
CA ARG A 175 -4.97 -4.10 -5.63
C ARG A 175 -4.33 -5.27 -6.38
N GLU A 176 -4.87 -6.48 -6.20
CA GLU A 176 -4.36 -7.70 -6.84
C GLU A 176 -4.79 -7.84 -8.30
N LEU A 177 -6.01 -7.41 -8.63
CA LEU A 177 -6.54 -7.49 -9.99
C LEU A 177 -5.90 -6.46 -10.92
N GLY A 178 -5.50 -5.30 -10.39
CA GLY A 178 -4.95 -4.22 -11.19
C GLY A 178 -3.78 -4.67 -12.10
N PRO A 179 -2.71 -5.25 -11.56
CA PRO A 179 -1.60 -5.80 -12.34
C PRO A 179 -1.98 -6.90 -13.33
N ARG A 180 -3.14 -7.56 -13.17
CA ARG A 180 -3.60 -8.58 -14.12
C ARG A 180 -4.37 -7.95 -15.28
N LEU A 181 -4.91 -6.75 -15.09
CA LEU A 181 -5.60 -6.01 -16.15
C LEU A 181 -4.64 -5.36 -17.14
N SER A 182 -3.37 -5.13 -16.77
CA SER A 182 -2.34 -4.65 -17.70
C SER A 182 -2.10 -5.62 -18.86
N PHE A 183 -2.28 -6.92 -18.65
CA PHE A 183 -2.25 -7.93 -19.72
C PHE A 183 -3.20 -7.57 -20.87
N PHE A 184 -4.41 -7.09 -20.56
CA PHE A 184 -5.39 -6.70 -21.58
C PHE A 184 -5.07 -5.34 -22.22
N LEU A 185 -4.18 -4.54 -21.64
CA LEU A 185 -3.64 -3.35 -22.31
C LEU A 185 -2.63 -3.74 -23.39
N ASP A 186 -1.75 -4.69 -23.07
CA ASP A 186 -0.67 -5.11 -23.96
C ASP A 186 -1.18 -6.02 -25.10
N PHE A 187 -2.14 -6.91 -24.79
CA PHE A 187 -2.61 -7.93 -25.74
C PHE A 187 -4.08 -7.76 -26.16
N GLY A 188 -4.79 -6.74 -25.66
CA GLY A 188 -6.23 -6.57 -25.92
C GLY A 188 -6.58 -6.48 -27.40
N GLN A 189 -5.77 -5.77 -28.20
CA GLN A 189 -6.00 -5.63 -29.65
C GLN A 189 -5.79 -6.96 -30.38
N ASP A 190 -4.78 -7.73 -29.97
CA ASP A 190 -4.51 -9.07 -30.51
C ASP A 190 -5.63 -10.07 -30.15
N LEU A 191 -6.33 -9.83 -29.04
CA LEU A 191 -7.51 -10.57 -28.60
C LEU A 191 -8.83 -10.07 -29.24
N GLY A 192 -8.76 -9.14 -30.19
CA GLY A 192 -9.91 -8.63 -30.94
C GLY A 192 -10.65 -7.46 -30.30
N TRP A 193 -10.07 -6.81 -29.28
CA TRP A 193 -10.67 -5.59 -28.71
C TRP A 193 -10.39 -4.38 -29.61
N SER A 194 -11.37 -3.49 -29.69
CA SER A 194 -11.20 -2.21 -30.37
C SER A 194 -10.20 -1.32 -29.64
N ALA A 195 -9.51 -0.44 -30.38
CA ALA A 195 -8.62 0.56 -29.79
C ALA A 195 -9.32 1.46 -28.75
N GLY A 196 -10.62 1.73 -28.94
CA GLY A 196 -11.44 2.45 -27.97
C GLY A 196 -11.62 1.68 -26.64
N GLN A 197 -11.86 0.37 -26.70
CA GLN A 197 -11.96 -0.47 -25.50
C GLN A 197 -10.65 -0.54 -24.73
N VAL A 198 -9.52 -0.70 -25.43
CA VAL A 198 -8.19 -0.69 -24.81
C VAL A 198 -7.91 0.66 -24.14
N LYS A 199 -8.27 1.77 -24.79
CA LYS A 199 -8.10 3.12 -24.24
C LYS A 199 -8.98 3.39 -23.01
N VAL A 200 -10.21 2.87 -22.99
CA VAL A 200 -11.07 2.92 -21.80
C VAL A 200 -10.47 2.10 -20.66
N LEU A 201 -10.01 0.88 -20.96
CA LEU A 201 -9.34 0.04 -19.98
C LEU A 201 -8.10 0.73 -19.40
N GLU A 202 -7.32 1.42 -20.23
CA GLU A 202 -6.13 2.17 -19.79
C GLU A 202 -6.48 3.21 -18.72
N VAL A 203 -7.57 3.95 -18.92
CA VAL A 203 -8.06 4.92 -17.93
C VAL A 203 -8.51 4.21 -16.65
N VAL A 204 -9.28 3.12 -16.76
CA VAL A 204 -9.72 2.34 -15.59
C VAL A 204 -8.51 1.82 -14.82
N VAL A 205 -7.53 1.26 -15.51
CA VAL A 205 -6.30 0.73 -14.94
C VAL A 205 -5.55 1.81 -14.17
N ARG A 206 -5.37 3.00 -14.74
CA ARG A 206 -4.68 4.12 -14.07
C ARG A 206 -5.40 4.64 -12.81
N LEU A 207 -6.72 4.39 -12.69
CA LEU A 207 -7.50 4.78 -11.51
C LEU A 207 -7.44 3.75 -10.37
N LEU A 208 -7.25 2.47 -10.69
CA LEU A 208 -7.25 1.39 -9.71
C LEU A 208 -6.01 1.44 -8.81
N PRO A 209 -6.14 1.06 -7.52
CA PRO A 209 -4.96 0.83 -6.69
C PRO A 209 -4.21 -0.34 -7.32
N MET A 210 -3.06 -0.11 -7.90
CA MET A 210 -2.31 -1.17 -8.58
C MET A 210 -1.06 -1.48 -7.80
N ALA A 211 -0.80 -2.78 -7.57
CA ALA A 211 0.45 -3.20 -6.97
C ALA A 211 1.68 -3.12 -7.91
N GLN A 212 1.59 -2.24 -8.90
CA GLN A 212 2.63 -1.87 -9.85
C GLN A 212 2.48 -0.38 -10.05
N LEU A 213 3.30 0.43 -9.37
CA LEU A 213 3.48 1.79 -9.84
C LEU A 213 4.28 1.75 -11.15
N PRO A 214 3.99 2.64 -12.12
CA PRO A 214 4.78 2.75 -13.33
C PRO A 214 6.27 2.86 -12.99
N SER A 215 7.13 2.48 -13.93
CA SER A 215 8.59 2.61 -13.82
C SER A 215 9.06 4.02 -13.44
N ASP A 216 8.21 5.03 -13.63
CA ASP A 216 8.33 6.36 -13.06
C ASP A 216 7.12 6.71 -12.16
N PRO A 217 7.27 6.68 -10.82
CA PRO A 217 6.19 7.01 -9.88
C PRO A 217 5.79 8.47 -9.88
N PHE A 218 6.62 9.34 -10.44
CA PHE A 218 6.39 10.77 -10.55
C PHE A 218 6.03 11.18 -11.95
N SER A 219 5.71 10.22 -12.83
CA SER A 219 5.22 10.52 -14.16
C SER A 219 4.07 11.54 -14.04
N PRO A 220 4.22 12.74 -14.64
CA PRO A 220 3.27 13.83 -14.49
C PRO A 220 1.83 13.50 -14.93
N LEU A 221 1.66 12.41 -15.67
CA LEU A 221 0.37 11.92 -16.15
C LEU A 221 -0.21 10.81 -15.26
N ALA A 222 0.61 10.01 -14.60
CA ALA A 222 0.16 8.85 -13.82
C ALA A 222 -0.28 9.26 -12.41
N LEU A 223 0.49 10.12 -11.74
CA LEU A 223 0.26 10.52 -10.36
C LEU A 223 -1.04 11.32 -10.16
N PRO A 224 -1.42 12.27 -11.05
CA PRO A 224 -2.71 12.95 -10.96
C PRO A 224 -3.90 12.01 -11.15
N LEU A 225 -3.76 10.96 -11.95
CA LEU A 225 -4.85 10.00 -12.18
C LEU A 225 -4.97 9.00 -11.03
N SER A 226 -3.85 8.47 -10.52
CA SER A 226 -3.86 7.47 -9.45
C SER A 226 -4.31 8.02 -8.11
N ILE A 227 -3.99 9.27 -7.79
CA ILE A 227 -4.42 9.93 -6.55
C ILE A 227 -5.62 10.86 -6.81
N GLY A 228 -5.52 11.74 -7.80
CA GLY A 228 -6.53 12.76 -8.07
C GLY A 228 -7.85 12.16 -8.55
N GLY A 229 -7.82 11.07 -9.32
CA GLY A 229 -9.01 10.35 -9.75
C GLY A 229 -9.84 9.81 -8.57
N PRO A 230 -9.30 8.91 -7.74
CA PRO A 230 -9.99 8.40 -6.56
C PRO A 230 -10.38 9.49 -5.55
N LEU A 231 -9.56 10.55 -5.43
CA LEU A 231 -9.85 11.69 -4.57
C LEU A 231 -11.06 12.51 -5.09
N LEU A 232 -11.14 12.76 -6.40
CA LEU A 232 -12.30 13.42 -7.02
C LEU A 232 -13.55 12.56 -6.89
N LEU A 233 -13.45 11.26 -7.19
CA LEU A 233 -14.56 10.31 -7.04
C LEU A 233 -15.03 10.23 -5.59
N GLY A 234 -14.11 10.19 -4.64
CA GLY A 234 -14.38 10.24 -3.20
C GLY A 234 -15.11 11.52 -2.82
N ALA A 235 -14.64 12.68 -3.26
CA ALA A 235 -15.26 13.98 -3.02
C ALA A 235 -16.69 14.03 -3.59
N LEU A 236 -16.90 13.55 -4.82
CA LEU A 236 -18.22 13.45 -5.44
C LEU A 236 -19.15 12.53 -4.65
N ALA A 237 -18.64 11.38 -4.18
CA ALA A 237 -19.41 10.45 -3.35
C ALA A 237 -19.84 11.07 -2.02
N MET A 238 -19.09 12.03 -1.46
CA MET A 238 -19.49 12.74 -0.23
C MET A 238 -20.71 13.66 -0.43
N LEU A 239 -21.02 14.05 -1.67
CA LEU A 239 -22.21 14.86 -1.99
C LEU A 239 -23.50 14.03 -2.06
N LEU A 240 -23.38 12.71 -2.21
CA LEU A 240 -24.50 11.80 -2.22
C LEU A 240 -25.20 11.79 -0.83
N PRO A 241 -26.54 11.68 -0.80
CA PRO A 241 -27.25 11.56 0.46
C PRO A 241 -26.77 10.32 1.22
N PRO A 242 -26.70 10.36 2.56
CA PRO A 242 -26.42 9.15 3.34
C PRO A 242 -27.55 8.17 3.04
N GLY A 243 -27.24 7.04 2.40
CA GLY A 243 -28.28 6.06 2.11
C GLY A 243 -28.77 5.45 3.42
N GLY A 244 -29.94 5.89 3.85
CA GLY A 244 -30.60 5.52 5.09
C GLY A 244 -32.01 6.09 5.14
N GLY A 245 -32.71 6.07 4.00
CA GLY A 245 -34.15 6.21 3.98
C GLY A 245 -34.77 4.84 4.26
N ARG A 246 -34.89 4.48 5.54
CA ARG A 246 -36.01 3.65 5.97
C ARG A 246 -36.98 4.59 6.69
N LYS A 247 -38.14 4.76 6.06
CA LYS A 247 -39.39 5.01 6.78
C LYS A 247 -39.59 3.91 7.81
#